data_AF-A0A3B6AWD5-F1
#
_entry.id   AF-A0A3B6AWD5-F1
#
_cell.length_a   1.000
_cell.length_b   1.000
_cell.length_c   1.000
_cell.angle_alpha   90.00
_cell.angle_beta   90.00
_cell.angle_gamma   90.00
#
_symmetry.space_group_name_H-M   'P 1'
#
loop_
_entity.id
_entity.type
_entity.pdbx_description
1 polymer ?
#
loop_
_entity_poly.entity_id
_entity_poly.type
_entity_poly.pdbx_seq_one_letter_code
_entity_poly.pdbx_strand_id
1 'polypeptide(L)'
;MAIHNPDLAKEVLSNKFGHFEKVKFPPLSRLLAAGLAEHEGEKWVKHRRILNPAFHLEKLKELSLMLPALSTSCEELVNRWTRSLGSDGTYELDVFPEFQRLTGDVISRTAFGSNYLEGARVFQLQSEQVERIAGAWKIGIPGYLSLPTKNNRKMHQNNSEIESILHGLIGKRMQAMQEGENTKEDLLSLMLESNMRTSDDNGQFISGMTIKEVTLILYEVLWLYSPAVAFFRKTYKEIKIGGITYPADVLIELPLLLMNHDPDIWEGDVHEFKPERFTNGISQASKNPGAFLPFSWGPRICIAQQFALLEAKMAFCMILQCLEFELAPSYTHAVNNTRLMRPMHGAQIKLRAI
;
A
#
# COMPACT_ATOMS: atom_id res chain seq x y z
N MET A 1 -24.15 3.62 -7.13
CA MET A 1 -24.91 2.51 -6.52
C MET A 1 -23.97 1.80 -5.57
N ALA A 2 -24.40 1.50 -4.33
CA ALA A 2 -23.54 0.84 -3.34
C ALA A 2 -23.97 -0.62 -3.11
N ILE A 3 -23.03 -1.56 -3.19
CA ILE A 3 -23.23 -2.98 -2.88
C ILE A 3 -22.42 -3.31 -1.63
N HIS A 4 -23.12 -3.39 -0.50
CA HIS A 4 -22.57 -3.67 0.83
C HIS A 4 -22.74 -5.13 1.28
N ASN A 5 -23.41 -5.98 0.48
CA ASN A 5 -23.40 -7.42 0.72
C ASN A 5 -22.03 -8.00 0.30
N PRO A 6 -21.29 -8.70 1.19
CA PRO A 6 -19.93 -9.17 0.89
C PRO A 6 -19.83 -10.17 -0.27
N ASP A 7 -20.81 -11.05 -0.43
CA ASP A 7 -20.80 -12.07 -1.48
C ASP A 7 -21.03 -11.47 -2.86
N LEU A 8 -21.95 -10.50 -2.96
CA LEU A 8 -22.14 -9.69 -4.17
C LEU A 8 -20.93 -8.80 -4.47
N ALA A 9 -20.29 -8.23 -3.44
CA ALA A 9 -19.04 -7.48 -3.62
C ALA A 9 -17.92 -8.38 -4.16
N LYS A 10 -17.80 -9.62 -3.65
CA LYS A 10 -16.86 -10.62 -4.17
C LYS A 10 -17.22 -11.11 -5.56
N GLU A 11 -18.49 -11.22 -5.93
CA GLU A 11 -18.93 -11.50 -7.31
C GLU A 11 -18.39 -10.44 -8.28
N VAL A 12 -18.62 -9.15 -7.97
CA VAL A 12 -18.14 -8.00 -8.75
C VAL A 12 -16.61 -7.99 -8.86
N LEU A 13 -15.90 -8.27 -7.76
CA LEU A 13 -14.43 -8.29 -7.73
C LEU A 13 -13.82 -9.52 -8.42
N SER A 14 -14.54 -10.64 -8.50
CA SER A 14 -14.04 -11.91 -9.09
C SER A 14 -14.10 -11.95 -10.62
N ASN A 15 -14.78 -10.98 -11.27
CA ASN A 15 -14.99 -11.00 -12.70
C ASN A 15 -13.68 -10.99 -13.52
N LYS A 16 -13.49 -12.02 -14.35
CA LYS A 16 -12.33 -12.18 -15.26
C LYS A 16 -12.58 -11.68 -16.68
N PHE A 17 -13.81 -11.28 -17.00
CA PHE A 17 -14.28 -11.01 -18.36
C PHE A 17 -14.28 -9.52 -18.73
N GLY A 18 -13.73 -8.65 -17.88
CA GLY A 18 -13.71 -7.20 -18.11
C GLY A 18 -15.09 -6.53 -18.05
N HIS A 19 -16.12 -7.20 -17.52
CA HIS A 19 -17.47 -6.61 -17.43
C HIS A 19 -17.55 -5.45 -16.43
N PHE A 20 -16.59 -5.37 -15.50
CA PHE A 20 -16.45 -4.33 -14.48
C PHE A 20 -15.09 -3.64 -14.63
N GLU A 21 -15.06 -2.47 -15.27
CA GLU A 21 -13.84 -1.67 -15.40
C GLU A 21 -13.54 -0.90 -14.11
N LYS A 22 -12.29 -0.50 -13.91
CA LYS A 22 -11.93 0.58 -12.97
C LYS A 22 -12.54 1.91 -13.42
N VAL A 23 -12.90 2.74 -12.45
CA VAL A 23 -13.22 4.16 -12.72
C VAL A 23 -11.94 4.85 -13.20
N LYS A 24 -11.95 5.30 -14.45
CA LYS A 24 -10.85 6.05 -15.06
C LYS A 24 -10.94 7.51 -14.59
N PHE A 25 -9.80 8.08 -14.19
CA PHE A 25 -9.66 9.47 -13.77
C PHE A 25 -8.68 10.18 -14.72
N PRO A 26 -9.11 10.64 -15.92
CA PRO A 26 -8.21 11.02 -17.00
C PRO A 26 -7.14 12.08 -16.68
N PRO A 27 -7.35 13.04 -15.74
CA PRO A 27 -6.29 13.95 -15.33
C PRO A 27 -5.28 13.34 -14.34
N LEU A 28 -5.72 12.39 -13.50
CA LEU A 28 -4.88 11.73 -12.50
C LEU A 28 -3.88 10.78 -13.18
N SER A 29 -4.32 10.02 -14.19
CA SER A 29 -3.47 9.06 -14.88
C SER A 29 -2.41 9.68 -15.78
N ARG A 30 -2.65 10.87 -16.32
CA ARG A 30 -1.64 11.64 -17.09
C ARG A 30 -0.50 12.21 -16.24
N LEU A 31 -0.68 12.32 -14.91
CA LEU A 31 0.26 13.00 -14.00
C LEU A 31 0.92 12.08 -12.96
N LEU A 32 0.60 10.78 -12.98
CA LEU A 32 1.19 9.73 -12.14
C LEU A 32 1.77 8.57 -12.97
N ALA A 33 1.85 8.74 -14.29
CA ALA A 33 2.01 7.71 -15.31
C ALA A 33 0.91 6.62 -15.29
N ALA A 34 0.37 6.28 -16.46
CA ALA A 34 -0.61 5.21 -16.60
C ALA A 34 0.07 3.85 -16.32
N GLY A 35 -0.43 3.11 -15.32
CA GLY A 35 0.19 1.86 -14.87
C GLY A 35 -0.83 0.79 -14.44
N LEU A 36 -0.36 -0.24 -13.72
CA LEU A 36 -1.16 -1.42 -13.33
C LEU A 36 -2.48 -1.07 -12.61
N ALA A 37 -2.51 0.04 -11.87
CA ALA A 37 -3.69 0.51 -11.14
C ALA A 37 -4.85 0.97 -12.06
N GLU A 38 -4.54 1.46 -13.26
CA GLU A 38 -5.49 1.99 -14.25
C GLU A 38 -5.70 1.04 -15.43
N HIS A 39 -4.66 0.33 -15.87
CA HIS A 39 -4.75 -0.49 -17.08
C HIS A 39 -5.91 -1.49 -17.03
N GLU A 40 -6.51 -1.70 -18.20
CA GLU A 40 -7.60 -2.65 -18.46
C GLU A 40 -7.19 -3.65 -19.56
N GLY A 41 -7.94 -4.77 -19.65
CA GLY A 41 -7.76 -5.79 -20.68
C GLY A 41 -6.34 -6.35 -20.78
N GLU A 42 -5.87 -6.61 -22.00
CA GLU A 42 -4.57 -7.23 -22.27
C GLU A 42 -3.37 -6.43 -21.72
N LYS A 43 -3.44 -5.09 -21.73
CA LYS A 43 -2.39 -4.24 -21.14
C LYS A 43 -2.23 -4.51 -19.65
N TRP A 44 -3.36 -4.66 -18.94
CA TRP A 44 -3.33 -5.05 -17.53
C TRP A 44 -2.74 -6.45 -17.34
N VAL A 45 -3.21 -7.45 -18.12
CA VAL A 45 -2.72 -8.83 -18.03
C VAL A 45 -1.21 -8.89 -18.26
N LYS A 46 -0.69 -8.19 -19.28
CA LYS A 46 0.74 -8.12 -19.59
C LYS A 46 1.54 -7.52 -18.43
N HIS A 47 1.15 -6.34 -17.94
CA HIS A 47 1.86 -5.67 -16.85
C HIS A 47 1.77 -6.47 -15.54
N ARG A 48 0.61 -7.08 -15.25
CA ARG A 48 0.41 -7.95 -14.08
C ARG A 48 1.31 -9.19 -14.14
N ARG A 49 1.47 -9.79 -15.32
CA ARG A 49 2.32 -10.97 -15.53
C ARG A 49 3.82 -10.67 -15.35
N ILE A 50 4.27 -9.47 -15.72
CA ILE A 50 5.65 -9.00 -15.49
C ILE A 50 5.88 -8.73 -13.99
N LEU A 51 4.91 -8.09 -13.32
CA LEU A 51 5.06 -7.70 -11.92
C LEU A 51 4.87 -8.85 -10.93
N ASN A 52 3.93 -9.77 -11.18
CA ASN A 52 3.60 -10.87 -10.26
C ASN A 52 4.84 -11.63 -9.73
N PRO A 53 5.77 -12.14 -10.57
CA PRO A 53 6.93 -12.92 -10.14
C PRO A 53 7.80 -12.24 -9.07
N ALA A 54 7.88 -10.90 -9.10
CA ALA A 54 8.69 -10.13 -8.18
C ALA A 54 8.06 -10.02 -6.76
N PHE A 55 6.76 -10.30 -6.62
CA PHE A 55 6.02 -10.28 -5.35
C PHE A 55 5.55 -11.68 -4.89
N HIS A 56 6.03 -12.75 -5.52
CA HIS A 56 5.76 -14.12 -5.05
C HIS A 56 6.53 -14.41 -3.76
N LEU A 57 5.86 -15.08 -2.80
CA LEU A 57 6.45 -15.37 -1.49
C LEU A 57 7.77 -16.13 -1.59
N GLU A 58 7.94 -17.10 -2.49
CA GLU A 58 9.24 -17.79 -2.69
C GLU A 58 10.40 -16.80 -2.94
N LYS A 59 10.20 -15.77 -3.79
CA LYS A 59 11.21 -14.73 -4.07
C LYS A 59 11.38 -13.70 -2.94
N LEU A 60 10.45 -13.66 -1.98
CA LEU A 60 10.52 -12.82 -0.77
C LEU A 60 10.99 -13.61 0.46
N LYS A 61 10.94 -14.95 0.40
CA LYS A 61 11.25 -15.89 1.49
C LYS A 61 12.71 -16.32 1.50
N GLU A 62 13.39 -16.40 0.36
CA GLU A 62 14.85 -16.46 0.36
C GLU A 62 15.38 -15.12 0.90
N LEU A 63 15.93 -15.16 2.13
CA LEU A 63 16.16 -14.02 3.03
C LEU A 63 17.05 -12.85 2.51
N SER A 64 17.54 -12.90 1.27
CA SER A 64 18.69 -12.08 0.82
C SER A 64 18.41 -10.59 0.62
N LEU A 65 17.21 -10.17 0.18
CA LEU A 65 16.99 -8.79 -0.31
C LEU A 65 16.14 -7.92 0.62
N MET A 66 14.94 -8.38 0.96
CA MET A 66 13.99 -7.56 1.73
C MET A 66 14.42 -7.40 3.19
N LEU A 67 15.01 -8.43 3.81
CA LEU A 67 15.40 -8.36 5.22
C LEU A 67 16.57 -7.42 5.49
N PRO A 68 17.68 -7.41 4.72
CA PRO A 68 18.73 -6.39 4.90
C PRO A 68 18.20 -4.98 4.60
N ALA A 69 17.43 -4.81 3.52
CA ALA A 69 16.80 -3.53 3.18
C ALA A 69 15.93 -2.99 4.33
N LEU A 70 15.14 -3.86 4.96
CA LEU A 70 14.29 -3.51 6.09
C LEU A 70 15.09 -3.28 7.37
N SER A 71 16.06 -4.14 7.68
CA SER A 71 16.90 -4.02 8.87
C SER A 71 17.64 -2.69 8.87
N THR A 72 18.36 -2.38 7.79
CA THR A 72 19.06 -1.10 7.64
C THR A 72 18.11 0.10 7.71
N SER A 73 16.91 0.04 7.11
CA SER A 73 15.96 1.15 7.16
C SER A 73 15.38 1.37 8.56
N CYS A 74 15.09 0.30 9.30
CA CYS A 74 14.65 0.35 10.69
C CYS A 74 15.77 0.84 11.62
N GLU A 75 16.99 0.32 11.46
CA GLU A 75 18.18 0.76 12.20
C GLU A 75 18.46 2.25 11.96
N GLU A 76 18.40 2.73 10.71
CA GLU A 76 18.56 4.15 10.39
C GLU A 76 17.46 5.01 11.03
N LEU A 77 16.21 4.55 11.05
CA LEU A 77 15.10 5.24 11.70
C LEU A 77 15.29 5.31 13.22
N VAL A 78 15.55 4.16 13.88
CA VAL A 78 15.78 4.09 15.33
C VAL A 78 16.98 4.97 15.70
N ASN A 79 18.10 4.87 14.99
CA ASN A 79 19.28 5.71 15.24
C ASN A 79 18.99 7.22 15.09
N ARG A 80 18.15 7.64 14.13
CA ARG A 80 17.74 9.05 14.00
C ARG A 80 16.88 9.47 15.19
N TRP A 81 15.93 8.65 15.60
CA TRP A 81 15.02 8.98 16.71
C TRP A 81 15.77 9.00 18.05
N THR A 82 16.62 8.02 18.33
CA THR A 82 17.46 7.95 19.55
C THR A 82 18.46 9.12 19.64
N ARG A 83 19.03 9.58 18.52
CA ARG A 83 19.86 10.80 18.47
C ARG A 83 19.07 12.11 18.66
N SER A 84 17.74 12.06 18.57
CA SER A 84 16.86 13.22 18.73
C SER A 84 16.25 13.33 20.14
N LEU A 85 16.57 12.38 21.04
CA LEU A 85 16.14 12.42 22.44
C LEU A 85 16.65 13.68 23.14
N GLY A 86 15.76 14.35 23.87
CA GLY A 86 16.08 15.49 24.72
C GLY A 86 16.82 15.08 25.99
N SER A 87 17.19 16.08 26.80
CA SER A 87 17.89 15.86 28.07
C SER A 87 17.06 15.08 29.12
N ASP A 88 15.75 14.95 28.93
CA ASP A 88 14.86 14.12 29.75
C ASP A 88 14.76 12.66 29.25
N GLY A 89 15.54 12.29 28.22
CA GLY A 89 15.54 10.95 27.62
C GLY A 89 14.36 10.69 26.69
N THR A 90 13.64 11.74 26.25
CA THR A 90 12.41 11.59 25.46
C THR A 90 12.39 12.47 24.21
N TYR A 91 11.58 12.11 23.21
CA TYR A 91 11.38 12.93 22.00
C TYR A 91 9.92 12.87 21.55
N GLU A 92 9.33 14.02 21.22
CA GLU A 92 7.98 14.10 20.65
C GLU A 92 8.07 14.36 19.15
N LEU A 93 7.37 13.54 18.35
CA LEU A 93 7.36 13.64 16.89
C LEU A 93 6.03 13.16 16.28
N ASP A 94 5.73 13.65 15.08
CA ASP A 94 4.70 13.05 14.21
C ASP A 94 5.30 11.85 13.47
N VAL A 95 4.87 10.64 13.79
CA VAL A 95 5.38 9.42 13.13
C VAL A 95 4.71 9.10 11.80
N PHE A 96 3.62 9.78 11.42
CA PHE A 96 2.99 9.54 10.12
C PHE A 96 3.95 9.77 8.93
N PRO A 97 4.62 10.94 8.78
CA PRO A 97 5.58 11.16 7.70
C PRO A 97 6.83 10.27 7.83
N GLU A 98 7.22 9.91 9.05
CA GLU A 98 8.38 9.04 9.29
C GLU A 98 8.12 7.58 8.88
N PHE A 99 6.92 7.04 9.12
CA PHE A 99 6.53 5.73 8.61
C PHE A 99 6.35 5.74 7.10
N GLN A 100 5.79 6.81 6.51
CA GLN A 100 5.77 6.96 5.04
C GLN A 100 7.19 6.93 4.45
N ARG A 101 8.14 7.60 5.11
CA ARG A 101 9.56 7.57 4.74
C ARG A 101 10.14 6.17 4.90
N LEU A 102 9.96 5.50 6.04
CA LEU A 102 10.43 4.14 6.28
C LEU A 102 9.97 3.20 5.16
N THR A 103 8.68 3.15 4.86
CA THR A 103 8.16 2.28 3.80
C THR A 103 8.71 2.64 2.43
N GLY A 104 8.98 3.93 2.18
CA GLY A 104 9.61 4.43 0.96
C GLY A 104 11.07 4.00 0.82
N ASP A 105 11.84 4.05 1.91
CA ASP A 105 13.24 3.62 1.95
C ASP A 105 13.34 2.09 1.80
N VAL A 106 12.46 1.31 2.46
CA VAL A 106 12.40 -0.16 2.36
C VAL A 106 12.08 -0.63 0.95
N ILE A 107 11.00 -0.12 0.33
CA ILE A 107 10.66 -0.50 -1.05
C ILE A 107 11.72 0.01 -2.03
N SER A 108 12.38 1.15 -1.79
CA SER A 108 13.42 1.66 -2.69
C SER A 108 14.70 0.84 -2.63
N ARG A 109 15.14 0.43 -1.44
CA ARG A 109 16.27 -0.49 -1.27
C ARG A 109 15.97 -1.85 -1.89
N THR A 110 14.77 -2.38 -1.66
CA THR A 110 14.34 -3.64 -2.27
C THR A 110 14.23 -3.53 -3.80
N ALA A 111 13.78 -2.39 -4.33
CA ALA A 111 13.47 -2.24 -5.76
C ALA A 111 14.61 -1.75 -6.65
N PHE A 112 15.53 -0.95 -6.11
CA PHE A 112 16.60 -0.28 -6.86
C PHE A 112 18.00 -0.52 -6.28
N GLY A 113 18.11 -1.36 -5.25
CA GLY A 113 19.39 -1.79 -4.66
C GLY A 113 20.26 -0.60 -4.22
N SER A 114 21.45 -0.51 -4.81
CA SER A 114 22.41 0.58 -4.57
C SER A 114 21.91 1.97 -4.99
N ASN A 115 20.90 2.07 -5.87
CA ASN A 115 20.30 3.32 -6.33
C ASN A 115 19.00 3.67 -5.57
N TYR A 116 18.88 3.23 -4.31
CA TYR A 116 17.68 3.45 -3.51
C TYR A 116 17.38 4.93 -3.21
N LEU A 117 18.39 5.81 -3.22
CA LEU A 117 18.18 7.25 -2.97
C LEU A 117 17.36 7.90 -4.11
N GLU A 118 17.68 7.55 -5.35
CA GLU A 118 16.85 7.92 -6.51
C GLU A 118 15.45 7.31 -6.44
N GLY A 119 15.33 6.06 -5.99
CA GLY A 119 14.05 5.40 -5.72
C GLY A 119 13.19 6.16 -4.71
N ALA A 120 13.77 6.48 -3.54
CA ALA A 120 13.09 7.18 -2.46
C ALA A 120 12.63 8.58 -2.91
N ARG A 121 13.43 9.25 -3.75
CA ARG A 121 13.05 10.51 -4.38
C ARG A 121 11.81 10.36 -5.29
N VAL A 122 11.68 9.27 -6.04
CA VAL A 122 10.46 8.99 -6.83
C VAL A 122 9.23 8.86 -5.91
N PHE A 123 9.31 8.10 -4.82
CA PHE A 123 8.17 7.95 -3.89
C PHE A 123 7.81 9.25 -3.17
N GLN A 124 8.80 10.08 -2.81
CA GLN A 124 8.58 11.43 -2.27
C GLN A 124 7.82 12.31 -3.27
N LEU A 125 8.28 12.36 -4.53
CA LEU A 125 7.65 13.14 -5.60
C LEU A 125 6.24 12.63 -5.91
N GLN A 126 6.01 11.31 -5.92
CA GLN A 126 4.67 10.73 -6.09
C GLN A 126 3.73 11.08 -4.93
N SER A 127 4.23 11.09 -3.69
CA SER A 127 3.44 11.50 -2.52
C SER A 127 3.04 12.98 -2.62
N GLU A 128 3.96 13.87 -3.01
CA GLU A 128 3.63 15.26 -3.34
C GLU A 128 2.59 15.36 -4.47
N GLN A 129 2.72 14.57 -5.54
CA GLN A 129 1.77 14.57 -6.65
C GLN A 129 0.35 14.21 -6.19
N VAL A 130 0.20 13.16 -5.39
CA VAL A 130 -1.11 12.69 -4.92
C VAL A 130 -1.83 13.79 -4.14
N GLU A 131 -1.13 14.51 -3.26
CA GLU A 131 -1.68 15.64 -2.50
C GLU A 131 -2.06 16.82 -3.40
N ARG A 132 -1.19 17.19 -4.35
CA ARG A 132 -1.45 18.30 -5.28
C ARG A 132 -2.65 18.02 -6.19
N ILE A 133 -2.83 16.76 -6.62
CA ILE A 133 -3.99 16.34 -7.42
C ILE A 133 -5.24 16.22 -6.54
N ALA A 134 -5.12 15.90 -5.25
CA ALA A 134 -6.25 15.91 -4.31
C ALA A 134 -6.73 17.35 -4.04
N GLY A 135 -5.81 18.29 -3.79
CA GLY A 135 -6.12 19.70 -3.64
C GLY A 135 -6.77 20.31 -4.89
N ALA A 136 -6.22 20.01 -6.08
CA ALA A 136 -6.80 20.46 -7.34
C ALA A 136 -8.19 19.87 -7.63
N TRP A 137 -8.48 18.65 -7.18
CA TRP A 137 -9.80 18.03 -7.33
C TRP A 137 -10.89 18.80 -6.57
N LYS A 138 -10.59 19.28 -5.36
CA LYS A 138 -11.54 20.04 -4.51
C LYS A 138 -12.04 21.34 -5.16
N ILE A 139 -11.35 21.85 -6.18
CA ILE A 139 -11.71 23.09 -6.87
C ILE A 139 -12.92 22.89 -7.82
N GLY A 140 -13.19 21.66 -8.26
CA GLY A 140 -14.42 21.31 -9.01
C GLY A 140 -14.55 21.89 -10.43
N ILE A 141 -13.66 22.78 -10.87
CA ILE A 141 -13.70 23.42 -12.19
C ILE A 141 -13.20 22.44 -13.29
N PRO A 142 -14.04 22.09 -14.28
CA PRO A 142 -13.59 21.29 -15.43
C PRO A 142 -12.43 21.96 -16.16
N GLY A 143 -11.40 21.17 -16.51
CA GLY A 143 -10.21 21.69 -17.18
C GLY A 143 -9.22 22.45 -16.27
N TYR A 144 -9.49 22.61 -14.97
CA TYR A 144 -8.57 23.31 -14.04
C TYR A 144 -7.13 22.79 -14.11
N LEU A 145 -6.96 21.47 -14.25
CA LEU A 145 -5.65 20.80 -14.33
C LEU A 145 -4.87 21.11 -15.63
N SER A 146 -5.52 21.69 -16.65
CA SER A 146 -4.88 22.18 -17.88
C SER A 146 -4.46 23.65 -17.81
N LEU A 147 -4.87 24.39 -16.77
CA LEU A 147 -4.50 25.80 -16.59
C LEU A 147 -3.04 25.92 -16.09
N PRO A 148 -2.27 26.95 -16.47
CA PRO A 148 -0.86 27.10 -16.09
C PRO A 148 -0.67 27.64 -14.67
N THR A 149 -1.40 27.11 -13.68
CA THR A 149 -1.35 27.52 -12.26
C THR A 149 -0.02 27.13 -11.60
N LYS A 150 0.33 27.76 -10.46
CA LYS A 150 1.53 27.39 -9.68
C LYS A 150 1.53 25.91 -9.28
N ASN A 151 0.37 25.36 -8.91
CA ASN A 151 0.22 23.95 -8.56
C ASN A 151 0.45 23.04 -9.77
N ASN A 152 -0.17 23.35 -10.91
CA ASN A 152 -0.08 22.52 -12.11
C ASN A 152 1.34 22.54 -12.71
N ARG A 153 2.01 23.70 -12.71
CA ARG A 153 3.44 23.81 -13.08
C ARG A 153 4.32 22.92 -12.21
N LYS A 154 4.12 22.94 -10.88
CA LYS A 154 4.87 22.07 -9.96
C LYS A 154 4.52 20.59 -10.19
N MET A 155 3.28 20.26 -10.55
CA MET A 155 2.91 18.88 -10.90
C MET A 155 3.58 18.37 -12.17
N HIS A 156 3.74 19.22 -13.19
CA HIS A 156 4.50 18.87 -14.40
C HIS A 156 6.00 18.72 -14.08
N GLN A 157 6.58 19.62 -13.27
CA GLN A 157 7.97 19.50 -12.83
C GLN A 157 8.23 18.18 -12.09
N ASN A 158 7.39 17.82 -11.11
CA ASN A 158 7.51 16.57 -10.37
C ASN A 158 7.39 15.35 -11.31
N ASN A 159 6.49 15.37 -12.30
CA ASN A 159 6.36 14.28 -13.27
C ASN A 159 7.62 14.13 -14.15
N SER A 160 8.15 15.23 -14.69
CA SER A 160 9.38 15.20 -15.49
C SER A 160 10.62 14.77 -14.68
N GLU A 161 10.68 15.13 -13.40
CA GLU A 161 11.73 14.68 -12.48
C GLU A 161 11.63 13.16 -12.23
N ILE A 162 10.41 12.63 -11.98
CA ILE A 162 10.15 11.19 -11.86
C ILE A 162 10.56 10.44 -13.14
N GLU A 163 10.12 10.90 -14.32
CA GLU A 163 10.46 10.27 -15.61
C GLU A 163 11.97 10.25 -15.86
N SER A 164 12.66 11.36 -15.58
CA SER A 164 14.12 11.45 -15.71
C SER A 164 14.85 10.49 -14.77
N ILE A 165 14.40 10.37 -13.52
CA ILE A 165 15.00 9.45 -12.54
C ILE A 165 14.78 8.00 -12.98
N LEU A 166 13.55 7.62 -13.34
CA LEU A 166 13.23 6.26 -13.77
C LEU A 166 13.98 5.85 -15.05
N HIS A 167 14.11 6.75 -16.04
CA HIS A 167 14.93 6.48 -17.22
C HIS A 167 16.42 6.33 -16.87
N GLY A 168 16.94 7.14 -15.93
CA GLY A 168 18.32 7.01 -15.45
C GLY A 168 18.57 5.67 -14.75
N LEU A 169 17.66 5.25 -13.88
CA LEU A 169 17.71 3.95 -13.18
C LEU A 169 17.68 2.78 -14.17
N ILE A 170 16.76 2.79 -15.14
CA ILE A 170 16.68 1.76 -16.18
C ILE A 170 17.95 1.75 -17.04
N GLY A 171 18.48 2.92 -17.42
CA GLY A 171 19.70 3.05 -18.22
C GLY A 171 20.93 2.46 -17.53
N LYS A 172 21.19 2.86 -16.28
CA LYS A 172 22.24 2.28 -15.43
C LYS A 172 22.12 0.75 -15.36
N ARG A 173 20.89 0.26 -15.12
CA ARG A 173 20.60 -1.16 -14.96
C ARG A 173 20.83 -1.96 -16.25
N MET A 174 20.46 -1.42 -17.41
CA MET A 174 20.71 -2.05 -18.71
C MET A 174 22.20 -2.13 -19.05
N GLN A 175 23.02 -1.16 -18.61
CA GLN A 175 24.47 -1.18 -18.79
C GLN A 175 25.13 -2.28 -17.94
N ALA A 176 24.84 -2.34 -16.64
CA ALA A 176 25.34 -3.40 -15.75
C ALA A 176 25.04 -4.82 -16.27
N MET A 177 23.84 -5.04 -16.83
CA MET A 177 23.47 -6.32 -17.45
C MET A 177 24.26 -6.64 -18.74
N GLN A 178 24.74 -5.63 -19.48
CA GLN A 178 25.59 -5.83 -20.68
C GLN A 178 27.05 -6.10 -20.29
N GLU A 179 27.50 -5.55 -19.17
CA GLU A 179 28.87 -5.71 -18.64
C GLU A 179 29.05 -7.06 -17.90
N GLY A 180 27.98 -7.84 -17.73
CA GLY A 180 28.03 -9.19 -17.17
C GLY A 180 27.93 -9.24 -15.64
N GLU A 181 27.55 -8.14 -14.99
CA GLU A 181 27.31 -8.12 -13.55
C GLU A 181 26.10 -9.00 -13.19
N ASN A 182 26.35 -10.12 -12.50
CA ASN A 182 25.33 -11.09 -12.08
C ASN A 182 24.52 -10.58 -10.87
N THR A 183 23.80 -9.48 -11.08
CA THR A 183 23.15 -8.66 -10.06
C THR A 183 21.71 -9.10 -9.81
N LYS A 184 21.52 -10.31 -9.27
CA LYS A 184 20.18 -10.86 -8.89
C LYS A 184 19.55 -10.17 -7.66
N GLU A 185 19.91 -8.93 -7.39
CA GLU A 185 19.83 -8.32 -6.04
C GLU A 185 18.77 -7.22 -5.87
N ASP A 186 17.96 -6.91 -6.88
CA ASP A 186 16.87 -5.94 -6.72
C ASP A 186 15.59 -6.31 -7.48
N LEU A 187 14.44 -5.75 -7.07
CA LEU A 187 13.14 -6.01 -7.70
C LEU A 187 13.13 -5.61 -9.19
N LEU A 188 13.90 -4.59 -9.58
CA LEU A 188 14.04 -4.17 -10.97
C LEU A 188 14.72 -5.25 -11.82
N SER A 189 15.74 -5.93 -11.28
CA SER A 189 16.36 -7.15 -11.82
C SER A 189 15.28 -8.20 -12.06
N LEU A 190 14.50 -8.51 -11.03
CA LEU A 190 13.47 -9.55 -11.08
C LEU A 190 12.35 -9.22 -12.07
N MET A 191 12.03 -7.93 -12.28
CA MET A 191 11.06 -7.46 -13.29
C MET A 191 11.63 -7.51 -14.72
N LEU A 192 12.94 -7.30 -14.90
CA LEU A 192 13.62 -7.38 -16.20
C LEU A 192 13.88 -8.84 -16.61
N GLU A 193 14.16 -9.73 -15.66
CA GLU A 193 14.54 -11.14 -15.88
C GLU A 193 13.36 -12.12 -15.96
N SER A 194 12.11 -11.72 -15.68
CA SER A 194 11.02 -12.68 -15.42
C SER A 194 10.54 -13.48 -16.64
N ASN A 195 11.23 -14.60 -16.93
CA ASN A 195 10.76 -15.71 -17.75
C ASN A 195 11.53 -17.02 -17.45
N MET A 196 11.52 -17.53 -16.19
CA MET A 196 11.76 -18.95 -15.85
C MET A 196 11.46 -19.27 -14.35
N ARG A 197 11.59 -20.55 -13.95
CA ARG A 197 10.89 -21.26 -12.83
C ARG A 197 11.43 -21.00 -11.40
N THR A 198 10.66 -21.48 -10.40
CA THR A 198 10.86 -21.36 -8.94
C THR A 198 11.11 -22.71 -8.22
N SER A 199 11.54 -22.64 -6.94
CA SER A 199 11.48 -23.66 -5.87
C SER A 199 11.44 -23.00 -4.48
N ASP A 200 10.93 -23.69 -3.46
CA ASP A 200 10.75 -23.25 -2.04
C ASP A 200 11.96 -23.52 -1.10
N ASP A 201 12.06 -22.82 0.05
CA ASP A 201 11.72 -23.38 1.40
C ASP A 201 11.63 -22.28 2.53
N ASN A 202 11.54 -22.68 3.81
CA ASN A 202 11.06 -21.90 4.98
C ASN A 202 12.14 -21.41 5.97
N GLY A 203 11.77 -20.46 6.86
CA GLY A 203 12.54 -20.04 8.05
C GLY A 203 11.69 -19.21 9.05
N GLN A 204 12.01 -19.26 10.35
CA GLN A 204 11.19 -18.72 11.46
C GLN A 204 12.04 -18.30 12.67
N PHE A 205 11.75 -17.15 13.33
CA PHE A 205 12.36 -16.75 14.62
C PHE A 205 11.45 -15.85 15.50
N ILE A 206 11.92 -15.57 16.73
CA ILE A 206 11.22 -15.08 17.95
C ILE A 206 12.23 -14.12 18.65
N SER A 207 11.93 -13.05 19.42
CA SER A 207 10.83 -12.76 20.36
C SER A 207 10.51 -11.24 20.50
N GLY A 208 9.77 -10.85 21.54
CA GLY A 208 9.37 -9.49 21.92
C GLY A 208 7.84 -9.36 21.89
N MET A 209 7.30 -9.60 20.71
CA MET A 209 5.99 -10.24 20.50
C MET A 209 6.20 -11.41 19.56
N THR A 210 5.33 -12.41 19.59
CA THR A 210 5.32 -13.44 18.54
C THR A 210 4.84 -12.84 17.22
N ILE A 211 5.35 -13.36 16.10
CA ILE A 211 4.85 -13.03 14.75
C ILE A 211 3.33 -13.26 14.66
N LYS A 212 2.78 -14.20 15.46
CA LYS A 212 1.34 -14.44 15.57
C LYS A 212 0.61 -13.24 16.17
N GLU A 213 1.01 -12.74 17.34
CA GLU A 213 0.39 -11.58 18.00
C GLU A 213 0.45 -10.33 17.12
N VAL A 214 1.61 -10.04 16.50
CA VAL A 214 1.73 -8.91 15.55
C VAL A 214 0.83 -9.12 14.32
N THR A 215 0.62 -10.36 13.86
CA THR A 215 -0.34 -10.65 12.77
C THR A 215 -1.79 -10.36 13.19
N LEU A 216 -2.17 -10.69 14.43
CA LEU A 216 -3.52 -10.40 14.96
C LEU A 216 -3.75 -8.88 15.05
N ILE A 217 -2.79 -8.16 15.61
CA ILE A 217 -2.78 -6.69 15.70
C ILE A 217 -2.93 -6.07 14.30
N LEU A 218 -2.14 -6.51 13.33
CA LEU A 218 -2.20 -5.96 11.96
C LEU A 218 -3.51 -6.27 11.24
N TYR A 219 -4.14 -7.42 11.48
CA TYR A 219 -5.45 -7.71 10.90
C TYR A 219 -6.56 -6.84 11.52
N GLU A 220 -6.53 -6.60 12.83
CA GLU A 220 -7.46 -5.69 13.50
C GLU A 220 -7.26 -4.24 13.07
N VAL A 221 -6.01 -3.77 12.90
CA VAL A 221 -5.70 -2.45 12.32
C VAL A 221 -6.19 -2.35 10.87
N LEU A 222 -5.97 -3.37 10.04
CA LEU A 222 -6.44 -3.37 8.65
C LEU A 222 -7.96 -3.50 8.51
N TRP A 223 -8.65 -3.99 9.56
CA TRP A 223 -10.09 -4.05 9.63
C TRP A 223 -10.68 -2.69 10.06
N LEU A 224 -10.27 -2.12 11.21
CA LEU A 224 -10.73 -0.81 11.69
C LEU A 224 -10.29 0.34 10.77
N TYR A 225 -9.02 0.34 10.36
CA TYR A 225 -8.37 1.42 9.64
C TYR A 225 -7.89 0.98 8.24
N SER A 226 -8.79 0.32 7.49
CA SER A 226 -8.49 -0.13 6.12
C SER A 226 -8.02 1.04 5.23
N PRO A 227 -6.81 0.97 4.63
CA PRO A 227 -6.28 2.06 3.81
C PRO A 227 -7.20 2.45 2.65
N ALA A 228 -7.92 1.49 2.05
CA ALA A 228 -8.97 1.77 1.08
C ALA A 228 -10.35 1.73 1.77
N VAL A 229 -11.09 2.85 1.71
CA VAL A 229 -12.43 2.94 2.32
C VAL A 229 -13.54 2.36 1.43
N ALA A 230 -13.34 2.34 0.12
CA ALA A 230 -14.26 1.76 -0.85
C ALA A 230 -13.52 1.32 -2.14
N PHE A 231 -14.08 0.33 -2.84
CA PHE A 231 -13.65 -0.02 -4.20
C PHE A 231 -14.72 0.38 -5.21
N PHE A 232 -14.30 1.10 -6.26
CA PHE A 232 -15.21 1.49 -7.34
C PHE A 232 -15.02 0.59 -8.58
N ARG A 233 -16.12 0.31 -9.26
CA ARG A 233 -16.20 -0.34 -10.58
C ARG A 233 -17.24 0.35 -11.45
N LYS A 234 -17.09 0.23 -12.76
CA LYS A 234 -18.03 0.72 -13.75
C LYS A 234 -18.52 -0.44 -14.61
N THR A 235 -19.83 -0.57 -14.82
CA THR A 235 -20.37 -1.61 -15.71
C THR A 235 -20.03 -1.27 -17.17
N TYR A 236 -19.44 -2.24 -17.89
CA TYR A 236 -19.14 -2.07 -19.32
C TYR A 236 -20.38 -2.29 -20.21
N LYS A 237 -21.28 -3.16 -19.76
CA LYS A 237 -22.52 -3.55 -20.45
C LYS A 237 -23.62 -3.82 -19.43
N GLU A 238 -24.82 -4.11 -19.89
CA GLU A 238 -25.87 -4.63 -19.02
C GLU A 238 -25.41 -5.91 -18.29
N ILE A 239 -25.61 -5.93 -16.97
CA ILE A 239 -25.18 -7.02 -16.10
C ILE A 239 -26.13 -7.18 -14.92
N LYS A 240 -26.41 -8.44 -14.55
CA LYS A 240 -27.24 -8.78 -13.40
C LYS A 240 -26.34 -9.08 -12.19
N ILE A 241 -26.62 -8.48 -11.04
CA ILE A 241 -25.90 -8.69 -9.77
C ILE A 241 -26.94 -8.77 -8.65
N GLY A 242 -26.91 -9.82 -7.83
CA GLY A 242 -27.85 -9.98 -6.71
C GLY A 242 -29.34 -9.92 -7.10
N GLY A 243 -29.68 -10.40 -8.30
CA GLY A 243 -31.05 -10.35 -8.83
C GLY A 243 -31.41 -9.07 -9.59
N ILE A 244 -30.68 -7.98 -9.42
CA ILE A 244 -30.95 -6.67 -10.04
C ILE A 244 -30.16 -6.53 -11.35
N THR A 245 -30.81 -6.05 -12.41
CA THR A 245 -30.17 -5.73 -13.69
C THR A 245 -29.69 -4.28 -13.69
N TYR A 246 -28.41 -4.08 -13.99
CA TYR A 246 -27.75 -2.77 -14.12
C TYR A 246 -27.40 -2.52 -15.59
N PRO A 247 -27.75 -1.36 -16.17
CA PRO A 247 -27.31 -1.01 -17.52
C PRO A 247 -25.79 -0.79 -17.59
N ALA A 248 -25.29 -0.50 -18.79
CA ALA A 248 -23.92 -0.01 -19.00
C ALA A 248 -23.69 1.34 -18.27
N ASP A 249 -22.42 1.67 -18.08
CA ASP A 249 -21.92 2.92 -17.49
C ASP A 249 -22.27 3.22 -16.02
N VAL A 250 -22.89 2.27 -15.30
CA VAL A 250 -23.25 2.42 -13.88
C VAL A 250 -22.01 2.35 -12.99
N LEU A 251 -21.84 3.37 -12.13
CA LEU A 251 -20.87 3.37 -11.04
C LEU A 251 -21.35 2.49 -9.88
N ILE A 252 -20.65 1.39 -9.67
CA ILE A 252 -20.78 0.48 -8.53
C ILE A 252 -19.69 0.82 -7.52
N GLU A 253 -20.12 1.11 -6.30
CA GLU A 253 -19.30 1.30 -5.12
C GLU A 253 -19.43 0.06 -4.22
N LEU A 254 -18.29 -0.43 -3.74
CA LEU A 254 -18.19 -1.49 -2.74
C LEU A 254 -17.64 -0.83 -1.47
N PRO A 255 -18.48 -0.39 -0.51
CA PRO A 255 -18.07 0.40 0.64
C PRO A 255 -17.40 -0.50 1.69
N LEU A 256 -16.10 -0.72 1.55
CA LEU A 256 -15.32 -1.61 2.42
C LEU A 256 -15.41 -1.20 3.88
N LEU A 257 -15.32 0.10 4.18
CA LEU A 257 -15.43 0.60 5.54
C LEU A 257 -16.80 0.27 6.18
N LEU A 258 -17.89 0.36 5.41
CA LEU A 258 -19.23 -0.01 5.88
C LEU A 258 -19.33 -1.51 6.14
N MET A 259 -18.78 -2.35 5.24
CA MET A 259 -18.75 -3.81 5.41
C MET A 259 -17.86 -4.26 6.57
N ASN A 260 -16.84 -3.49 6.95
CA ASN A 260 -15.99 -3.77 8.10
C ASN A 260 -16.70 -3.44 9.42
N HIS A 261 -17.48 -2.35 9.51
CA HIS A 261 -18.18 -1.97 10.75
C HIS A 261 -19.65 -2.40 10.81
N ASP A 262 -20.06 -3.36 9.97
CA ASP A 262 -21.42 -3.91 9.99
C ASP A 262 -21.58 -4.90 11.17
N PRO A 263 -22.41 -4.60 12.19
CA PRO A 263 -22.57 -5.46 13.37
C PRO A 263 -23.33 -6.76 13.07
N ASP A 264 -24.10 -6.84 11.99
CA ASP A 264 -24.72 -8.10 11.57
C ASP A 264 -23.66 -9.08 11.06
N ILE A 265 -22.56 -8.58 10.50
CA ILE A 265 -21.41 -9.36 10.04
C ILE A 265 -20.42 -9.61 11.19
N TRP A 266 -20.01 -8.56 11.92
CA TRP A 266 -18.86 -8.54 12.82
C TRP A 266 -19.20 -8.55 14.32
N GLU A 267 -20.49 -8.69 14.66
CA GLU A 267 -21.01 -8.70 16.04
C GLU A 267 -20.96 -7.33 16.75
N GLY A 268 -21.18 -7.29 18.06
CA GLY A 268 -21.46 -6.04 18.79
C GLY A 268 -20.26 -5.13 19.05
N ASP A 269 -19.03 -5.63 18.88
CA ASP A 269 -17.78 -4.93 19.23
C ASP A 269 -17.10 -4.24 18.02
N VAL A 270 -17.90 -3.81 17.03
CA VAL A 270 -17.45 -3.17 15.75
C VAL A 270 -16.62 -1.89 15.87
N HIS A 271 -16.47 -1.35 17.09
CA HIS A 271 -15.73 -0.13 17.39
C HIS A 271 -14.62 -0.31 18.43
N GLU A 272 -14.41 -1.54 18.92
CA GLU A 272 -13.34 -1.89 19.85
C GLU A 272 -12.12 -2.42 19.09
N PHE A 273 -10.92 -2.14 19.60
CA PHE A 273 -9.68 -2.74 19.07
C PHE A 273 -9.39 -4.04 19.81
N LYS A 274 -9.64 -5.17 19.14
CA LYS A 274 -9.62 -6.52 19.73
C LYS A 274 -8.93 -7.54 18.82
N PRO A 275 -7.58 -7.58 18.80
CA PRO A 275 -6.79 -8.51 17.98
C PRO A 275 -7.22 -9.99 18.08
N GLU A 276 -7.76 -10.38 19.23
CA GLU A 276 -8.23 -11.74 19.53
C GLU A 276 -9.30 -12.23 18.54
N ARG A 277 -10.03 -11.30 17.90
CA ARG A 277 -11.00 -11.55 16.81
C ARG A 277 -10.44 -12.46 15.72
N PHE A 278 -9.14 -12.35 15.42
CA PHE A 278 -8.48 -13.13 14.36
C PHE A 278 -7.74 -14.37 14.86
N THR A 279 -7.82 -14.73 16.15
CA THR A 279 -7.07 -15.85 16.77
C THR A 279 -7.28 -17.19 16.06
N ASN A 280 -8.50 -17.43 15.60
CA ASN A 280 -8.93 -18.65 14.90
C ASN A 280 -8.86 -18.52 13.37
N GLY A 281 -8.20 -17.47 12.87
CA GLY A 281 -8.07 -17.12 11.47
C GLY A 281 -9.26 -16.32 10.91
N ILE A 282 -9.04 -15.67 9.76
CA ILE A 282 -10.01 -14.81 9.08
C ILE A 282 -11.35 -15.53 8.83
N SER A 283 -11.32 -16.83 8.52
CA SER A 283 -12.51 -17.66 8.26
C SER A 283 -13.44 -17.86 9.47
N GLN A 284 -13.02 -17.47 10.67
CA GLN A 284 -13.78 -17.56 11.91
C GLN A 284 -13.91 -16.21 12.63
N ALA A 285 -13.47 -15.11 11.99
CA ALA A 285 -13.43 -13.77 12.59
C ALA A 285 -14.78 -13.01 12.51
N SER A 286 -15.74 -13.50 11.72
CA SER A 286 -17.05 -12.88 11.51
C SER A 286 -18.06 -13.88 10.91
N LYS A 287 -19.35 -13.52 10.92
CA LYS A 287 -20.43 -14.34 10.31
C LYS A 287 -20.31 -14.44 8.78
N ASN A 288 -19.65 -13.47 8.15
CA ASN A 288 -19.28 -13.54 6.73
C ASN A 288 -17.81 -13.11 6.54
N PRO A 289 -16.87 -14.06 6.57
CA PRO A 289 -15.44 -13.80 6.33
C PRO A 289 -15.14 -13.15 4.97
N GLY A 290 -16.09 -13.20 4.01
CA GLY A 290 -15.99 -12.50 2.74
C GLY A 290 -16.00 -10.97 2.85
N ALA A 291 -16.37 -10.41 4.01
CA ALA A 291 -16.32 -8.96 4.26
C ALA A 291 -14.89 -8.43 4.42
N PHE A 292 -13.95 -9.25 4.91
CA PHE A 292 -12.58 -8.81 5.19
C PHE A 292 -11.73 -8.73 3.93
N LEU A 293 -11.74 -7.57 3.27
CA LEU A 293 -11.09 -7.35 1.96
C LEU A 293 -10.00 -6.24 1.96
N PRO A 294 -9.09 -6.16 2.95
CA PRO A 294 -8.10 -5.06 3.04
C PRO A 294 -7.16 -4.98 1.83
N PHE A 295 -6.93 -6.11 1.14
CA PHE A 295 -6.13 -6.20 -0.08
C PHE A 295 -6.97 -6.38 -1.37
N SER A 296 -8.28 -6.14 -1.28
CA SER A 296 -9.29 -6.45 -2.30
C SER A 296 -9.44 -7.95 -2.59
N TRP A 297 -10.10 -8.32 -3.70
CA TRP A 297 -10.41 -9.71 -4.06
C TRP A 297 -10.27 -9.95 -5.58
N GLY A 298 -10.24 -11.23 -5.95
CA GLY A 298 -10.31 -11.67 -7.35
C GLY A 298 -9.05 -11.36 -8.16
N PRO A 299 -9.14 -11.28 -9.50
CA PRO A 299 -7.98 -11.08 -10.38
C PRO A 299 -7.16 -9.82 -10.07
N ARG A 300 -7.82 -8.78 -9.54
CA ARG A 300 -7.23 -7.47 -9.22
C ARG A 300 -6.84 -7.31 -7.74
N ILE A 301 -6.75 -8.39 -6.97
CA ILE A 301 -6.19 -8.41 -5.60
C ILE A 301 -4.78 -7.79 -5.56
N CYS A 302 -4.38 -7.19 -4.44
CA CYS A 302 -3.04 -6.58 -4.31
C CYS A 302 -1.92 -7.59 -4.59
N ILE A 303 -0.95 -7.23 -5.45
CA ILE A 303 0.29 -8.02 -5.65
C ILE A 303 1.11 -8.06 -4.36
N ALA A 304 1.31 -6.90 -3.76
CA ALA A 304 2.23 -6.69 -2.66
C ALA A 304 1.64 -7.02 -1.27
N GLN A 305 0.52 -7.76 -1.18
CA GLN A 305 -0.11 -8.05 0.12
C GLN A 305 0.84 -8.79 1.09
N GLN A 306 1.64 -9.73 0.58
CA GLN A 306 2.58 -10.50 1.40
C GLN A 306 3.81 -9.66 1.77
N PHE A 307 4.28 -8.82 0.84
CA PHE A 307 5.33 -7.83 1.10
C PHE A 307 4.92 -6.86 2.21
N ALA A 308 3.77 -6.20 2.08
CA ALA A 308 3.27 -5.24 3.05
C ALA A 308 3.03 -5.86 4.45
N LEU A 309 2.49 -7.08 4.50
CA LEU A 309 2.33 -7.79 5.78
C LEU A 309 3.66 -8.23 6.40
N LEU A 310 4.67 -8.59 5.60
CA LEU A 310 6.01 -8.94 6.11
C LEU A 310 6.76 -7.70 6.59
N GLU A 311 6.76 -6.63 5.80
CA GLU A 311 7.30 -5.31 6.12
C GLU A 311 6.75 -4.79 7.44
N ALA A 312 5.42 -4.72 7.57
CA ALA A 312 4.77 -4.20 8.78
C ALA A 312 5.09 -5.04 10.02
N LYS A 313 5.10 -6.38 9.92
CA LYS A 313 5.42 -7.26 11.07
C LYS A 313 6.86 -7.04 11.54
N MET A 314 7.80 -7.09 10.61
CA MET A 314 9.22 -7.01 10.93
C MET A 314 9.61 -5.59 11.39
N ALA A 315 9.11 -4.53 10.74
CA ALA A 315 9.31 -3.16 11.19
C ALA A 315 8.79 -2.94 12.62
N PHE A 316 7.58 -3.42 12.92
CA PHE A 316 6.97 -3.28 14.24
C PHE A 316 7.77 -4.03 15.33
N CYS A 317 8.20 -5.26 15.04
CA CYS A 317 9.08 -6.01 15.94
C CYS A 317 10.40 -5.29 16.20
N MET A 318 11.09 -4.81 15.16
CA MET A 318 12.40 -4.16 15.30
C MET A 318 12.30 -2.82 16.05
N ILE A 319 11.28 -2.01 15.75
CA ILE A 319 11.11 -0.69 16.35
C ILE A 319 10.74 -0.82 17.84
N LEU A 320 9.81 -1.72 18.20
CA LEU A 320 9.40 -1.94 19.59
C LEU A 320 10.44 -2.67 20.45
N GLN A 321 11.44 -3.31 19.86
CA GLN A 321 12.58 -3.86 20.60
C GLN A 321 13.56 -2.79 21.08
N CYS A 322 13.51 -1.57 20.52
CA CYS A 322 14.44 -0.50 20.84
C CYS A 322 13.78 0.73 21.49
N LEU A 323 12.45 0.87 21.38
CA LEU A 323 11.74 2.09 21.71
C LEU A 323 10.40 1.82 22.40
N GLU A 324 10.12 2.61 23.43
CA GLU A 324 8.80 2.73 24.06
C GLU A 324 8.05 3.94 23.50
N PHE A 325 6.72 3.85 23.46
CA PHE A 325 5.82 4.87 22.92
C PHE A 325 4.70 5.24 23.89
N GLU A 326 4.52 6.54 24.09
CA GLU A 326 3.41 7.17 24.78
C GLU A 326 2.65 8.09 23.79
N LEU A 327 1.35 8.32 23.99
CA LEU A 327 0.65 9.35 23.23
C LEU A 327 1.16 10.74 23.62
N ALA A 328 1.46 11.57 22.63
CA ALA A 328 1.85 12.94 22.87
C ALA A 328 0.65 13.78 23.36
N PRO A 329 0.83 14.77 24.25
CA PRO A 329 -0.22 15.72 24.62
C PRO A 329 -0.77 16.54 23.43
N SER A 330 0.01 16.65 22.36
CA SER A 330 -0.38 17.30 21.10
C SER A 330 -1.22 16.42 20.17
N TYR A 331 -1.36 15.12 20.46
CA TYR A 331 -2.08 14.18 19.61
C TYR A 331 -3.57 14.51 19.52
N THR A 332 -4.07 14.68 18.30
CA THR A 332 -5.50 14.89 18.02
C THR A 332 -6.02 13.78 17.13
N HIS A 333 -6.80 12.85 17.71
CA HIS A 333 -7.39 11.75 16.94
C HIS A 333 -8.47 12.25 15.98
N ALA A 334 -8.15 12.29 14.69
CA ALA A 334 -9.10 12.48 13.61
C ALA A 334 -8.58 11.78 12.34
N VAL A 335 -9.48 11.29 11.50
CA VAL A 335 -9.14 10.48 10.32
C VAL A 335 -9.66 11.14 9.05
N ASN A 336 -8.85 11.13 8.00
CA ASN A 336 -9.21 11.61 6.67
C ASN A 336 -9.37 10.44 5.71
N ASN A 337 -10.59 10.29 5.17
CA ASN A 337 -11.00 9.15 4.35
C ASN A 337 -11.15 9.50 2.85
N THR A 338 -10.65 10.67 2.41
CA THR A 338 -10.93 11.23 1.07
C THR A 338 -10.38 10.38 -0.10
N ARG A 339 -9.32 9.59 0.12
CA ARG A 339 -8.73 8.69 -0.89
C ARG A 339 -8.14 7.42 -0.27
N LEU A 340 -7.16 7.63 0.59
CA LEU A 340 -6.64 6.61 1.49
C LEU A 340 -6.90 7.07 2.92
N MET A 341 -7.23 6.13 3.80
CA MET A 341 -7.40 6.41 5.22
C MET A 341 -6.06 6.84 5.83
N ARG A 342 -6.04 7.96 6.55
CA ARG A 342 -4.85 8.47 7.25
C ARG A 342 -5.21 9.39 8.43
N PRO A 343 -4.30 9.65 9.38
CA PRO A 343 -4.48 10.70 10.37
C PRO A 343 -4.68 12.07 9.72
N MET A 344 -5.63 12.86 10.22
CA MET A 344 -5.94 14.19 9.69
C MET A 344 -4.94 15.25 10.19
N HIS A 345 -4.39 15.06 11.38
CA HIS A 345 -3.49 16.01 12.06
C HIS A 345 -2.08 15.45 12.29
N GLY A 346 -1.74 14.34 11.62
CA GLY A 346 -0.56 13.54 11.96
C GLY A 346 -0.83 12.54 13.09
N ALA A 347 0.20 11.83 13.50
CA ALA A 347 0.20 10.89 14.62
C ALA A 347 1.34 11.24 15.57
N GLN A 348 1.10 12.24 16.44
CA GLN A 348 2.08 12.67 17.42
C GLN A 348 2.20 11.63 18.54
N ILE A 349 3.43 11.16 18.77
CA ILE A 349 3.77 10.29 19.89
C ILE A 349 5.00 10.84 20.61
N LYS A 350 5.12 10.50 21.89
CA LYS A 350 6.31 10.71 22.69
C LYS A 350 7.05 9.37 22.79
N LEU A 351 8.32 9.33 22.39
CA LEU A 351 9.14 8.12 22.42
C LEU A 351 10.28 8.21 23.43
N ARG A 352 10.76 7.03 23.86
CA ARG A 352 11.91 6.82 24.73
C ARG A 352 12.72 5.64 24.21
N ALA A 353 14.02 5.59 24.49
CA ALA A 353 14.83 4.38 24.25
C ALA A 353 14.73 3.40 25.44
N ILE A 354 14.81 2.11 25.14
CA ILE A 354 14.85 0.99 26.10
C ILE A 354 16.30 0.70 26.52
#